data_AF-A0A2S9FPP2-F1
#
_entry.id   AF-A0A2S9FPP2-F1
#
_cell.length_a   1.000
_cell.length_b   1.000
_cell.length_c   1.000
_cell.angle_alpha   90.00
_cell.angle_beta   90.00
_cell.angle_gamma   90.00
#
_symmetry.space_group_name_H-M   'P 1'
#
loop_
_entity.id
_entity.type
_entity.pdbx_description
1 polymer ?
#
loop_
_entity_poly.entity_id
_entity_poly.type
_entity_poly.pdbx_seq_one_letter_code
_entity_poly.pdbx_strand_id
1 'polypeptide(L)'
;ERENARALREARDLFAGVLDAASEQAIIGTDPSGHITVFNNGAERLLGWTEEEMLGRTPMDFHYYPEVCARAEAMGIPPGFDVFVRDVSPERADIREWTYVRRDGTHAA
;
A
#
# COMPACT_ATOMS: atom_id res chain seq x y z
N GLU A 1 15.55 19.61 -22.71
CA GLU A 1 15.48 19.79 -21.24
C GLU A 1 14.21 20.46 -20.73
N ARG A 2 13.85 21.68 -21.17
CA ARG A 2 12.63 22.36 -20.68
C ARG A 2 11.33 21.60 -20.97
N GLU A 3 11.25 20.97 -22.14
CA GLU A 3 10.11 20.15 -22.56
C GLU A 3 10.00 18.86 -21.72
N ASN A 4 11.11 18.13 -21.51
CA ASN A 4 11.13 16.96 -20.62
C ASN A 4 10.73 17.32 -19.18
N ALA A 5 11.22 18.44 -18.66
CA ALA A 5 10.86 18.88 -17.30
C ALA A 5 9.38 19.28 -17.19
N ARG A 6 8.79 19.79 -18.28
CA ARG A 6 7.36 20.10 -18.35
C ARG A 6 6.53 18.83 -18.41
N ALA A 7 6.86 17.92 -19.33
CA ALA A 7 6.17 16.64 -19.47
C ALA A 7 6.22 15.82 -18.17
N LEU A 8 7.36 15.84 -17.47
CA LEU A 8 7.51 15.17 -16.17
C LEU A 8 6.59 15.79 -15.10
N ARG A 9 6.49 17.12 -15.05
CA ARG A 9 5.57 17.80 -14.12
C ARG A 9 4.12 17.47 -14.44
N GLU A 10 3.72 17.56 -15.71
CA GLU A 10 2.35 17.27 -16.14
C GLU A 10 1.97 15.81 -15.81
N ALA A 11 2.86 14.86 -16.06
CA ALA A 11 2.64 13.45 -15.71
C ALA A 11 2.53 13.24 -14.19
N ARG A 12 3.39 13.89 -13.40
CA ARG A 12 3.36 13.82 -11.94
C ARG A 12 2.06 14.40 -11.38
N ASP A 13 1.66 15.58 -11.86
CA ASP A 13 0.48 16.28 -11.36
C ASP A 13 -0.80 15.52 -11.74
N LEU A 14 -0.84 14.92 -12.93
CA LEU A 14 -1.92 14.01 -13.33
C LEU A 14 -1.98 12.78 -12.41
N PHE A 15 -0.84 12.13 -12.17
CA PHE A 15 -0.77 10.95 -11.31
C PHE A 15 -1.26 11.26 -9.88
N ALA A 16 -0.77 12.35 -9.28
CA ALA A 16 -1.23 12.81 -7.98
C ALA A 16 -2.74 13.10 -7.96
N GLY A 17 -3.25 13.82 -8.97
CA GLY A 17 -4.68 14.12 -9.07
C GLY A 17 -5.56 12.86 -9.19
N VAL A 18 -5.10 11.82 -9.89
CA VAL A 18 -5.82 10.54 -9.99
C VAL A 18 -5.86 9.82 -8.64
N LEU A 19 -4.72 9.76 -7.93
CA LEU A 19 -4.66 9.12 -6.61
C LEU A 19 -5.52 9.84 -5.56
N ASP A 20 -5.51 11.18 -5.58
CA ASP A 20 -6.32 12.02 -4.69
C ASP A 20 -7.81 11.87 -4.97
N ALA A 21 -8.20 11.75 -6.25
CA ALA A 21 -9.60 11.55 -6.63
C ALA A 21 -10.15 10.21 -6.12
N ALA A 22 -9.30 9.18 -5.98
CA ALA A 22 -9.66 7.87 -5.44
C ALA A 22 -9.82 7.88 -3.90
N SER A 23 -10.67 8.76 -3.39
CA SER A 23 -10.83 9.00 -1.94
C SER A 23 -11.52 7.86 -1.19
N GLU A 24 -12.34 7.03 -1.86
CA GLU A 24 -13.08 5.91 -1.25
C GLU A 24 -12.31 4.58 -1.28
N GLN A 25 -11.13 4.57 -1.89
CA GLN A 25 -10.31 3.37 -2.04
C GLN A 25 -8.90 3.63 -1.50
N ALA A 26 -8.42 2.73 -0.65
CA ALA A 26 -7.04 2.75 -0.22
C ALA A 26 -6.13 2.30 -1.37
N ILE A 27 -5.25 3.19 -1.82
CA ILE A 27 -4.18 2.88 -2.77
C ILE A 27 -2.86 3.06 -2.04
N ILE A 28 -2.17 1.94 -1.83
CA ILE A 28 -0.85 1.89 -1.22
C ILE A 28 0.12 1.31 -2.23
N GLY A 29 1.24 2.02 -2.46
CA GLY A 29 2.34 1.57 -3.30
C GLY A 29 3.60 1.39 -2.47
N THR A 30 4.40 0.38 -2.81
CA THR A 30 5.70 0.12 -2.17
C THR A 30 6.82 0.04 -3.19
N ASP A 31 8.04 0.31 -2.74
CA ASP A 31 9.24 -0.11 -3.46
C ASP A 31 9.43 -1.65 -3.36
N PRO A 32 10.41 -2.23 -4.08
CA PRO A 32 10.67 -3.67 -4.04
C PRO A 32 11.14 -4.20 -2.67
N SER A 33 11.58 -3.33 -1.77
CA SER A 33 11.98 -3.68 -0.40
C SER A 33 10.80 -3.64 0.58
N GLY A 34 9.61 -3.25 0.11
CA GLY A 34 8.40 -3.16 0.91
C GLY A 34 8.24 -1.85 1.68
N HIS A 35 9.00 -0.81 1.32
CA HIS A 35 8.81 0.53 1.88
C HIS A 35 7.70 1.25 1.13
N ILE A 36 6.74 1.81 1.86
CA ILE A 36 5.62 2.55 1.29
C ILE A 36 6.13 3.82 0.63
N THR A 37 5.77 4.01 -0.64
CA THR A 37 6.12 5.17 -1.48
C THR A 37 4.89 5.95 -1.93
N VAL A 38 3.70 5.36 -1.81
CA VAL A 38 2.41 5.99 -2.13
C VAL A 38 1.42 5.61 -1.03
N PHE A 39 0.73 6.59 -0.47
CA PHE A 39 -0.36 6.38 0.48
C PHE A 39 -1.43 7.43 0.23
N ASN A 40 -2.44 7.11 -0.60
CA ASN A 40 -3.39 8.12 -1.05
C ASN A 40 -4.37 8.56 0.04
N ASN A 41 -5.13 9.63 -0.22
CA ASN A 41 -6.17 10.15 0.69
C ASN A 41 -7.18 9.06 1.12
N GLY A 42 -7.53 8.14 0.22
CA GLY A 42 -8.40 7.02 0.58
C GLY A 42 -7.79 6.08 1.61
N ALA A 43 -6.49 5.80 1.53
CA ALA A 43 -5.77 5.03 2.54
C ALA A 43 -5.72 5.78 3.88
N GLU A 44 -5.46 7.09 3.85
CA GLU A 44 -5.49 7.91 5.08
C GLU A 44 -6.84 7.86 5.77
N ARG A 45 -7.91 8.02 5.00
CA ARG A 45 -9.27 8.01 5.54
C ARG A 45 -9.69 6.65 6.07
N LEU A 46 -9.33 5.58 5.38
CA LEU A 46 -9.74 4.22 5.76
C LEU A 46 -8.91 3.64 6.90
N LEU A 47 -7.62 3.95 6.95
CA LEU A 47 -6.67 3.39 7.93
C LEU A 47 -6.36 4.35 9.09
N GLY A 48 -6.67 5.64 8.95
CA GLY A 48 -6.49 6.67 9.99
C GLY A 48 -5.04 7.13 10.20
N TRP A 49 -4.13 6.77 9.32
CA TRP A 49 -2.74 7.24 9.29
C TRP A 49 -2.57 8.35 8.26
N THR A 50 -1.62 9.27 8.45
CA THR A 50 -1.26 10.19 7.35
C THR A 50 -0.23 9.56 6.41
N GLU A 51 -0.14 10.05 5.18
CA GLU A 51 0.92 9.68 4.24
C GLU A 51 2.29 9.95 4.87
N GLU A 52 2.48 11.11 5.50
CA GLU A 52 3.72 11.49 6.19
C GLU A 52 4.13 10.50 7.29
N GLU A 53 3.16 9.93 8.01
CA GLU A 53 3.40 8.90 9.03
C GLU A 53 3.77 7.55 8.40
N MET A 54 3.37 7.28 7.16
CA MET A 54 3.47 5.96 6.52
C MET A 54 4.56 5.84 5.47
N LEU A 55 5.02 6.93 4.84
CA LEU A 55 6.11 6.87 3.88
C LEU A 55 7.37 6.26 4.51
N GLY A 56 7.99 5.31 3.80
CA GLY A 56 9.16 4.56 4.28
C GLY A 56 8.85 3.42 5.26
N ARG A 57 7.63 3.33 5.79
CA ARG A 57 7.17 2.21 6.63
C ARG A 57 6.74 1.02 5.78
N THR A 58 6.26 -0.04 6.42
CA THR A 58 5.87 -1.28 5.74
C THR A 58 4.36 -1.53 5.88
N PRO A 59 3.69 -2.15 4.89
CA PRO A 59 2.30 -2.57 5.03
C PRO A 59 2.02 -3.46 6.23
N MET A 60 3.05 -4.15 6.76
CA MET A 60 2.96 -4.93 8.00
C MET A 60 2.44 -4.12 9.19
N ASP A 61 2.64 -2.80 9.21
CA ASP A 61 2.25 -1.94 10.31
C ASP A 61 0.73 -1.78 10.49
N PHE A 62 -0.05 -2.05 9.44
CA PHE A 62 -1.50 -1.91 9.46
C PHE A 62 -2.25 -3.16 8.96
N HIS A 63 -1.58 -4.28 8.72
CA HIS A 63 -2.24 -5.57 8.51
C HIS A 63 -2.43 -6.30 9.83
N TYR A 64 -3.55 -7.01 10.00
CA TYR A 64 -3.78 -7.81 11.19
C TYR A 64 -2.80 -8.98 11.25
N TYR A 65 -1.84 -8.88 12.17
CA TYR A 65 -0.69 -9.78 12.23
C TYR A 65 -1.02 -11.28 12.27
N PRO A 66 -2.08 -11.74 12.98
CA PRO A 66 -2.47 -13.15 12.95
C PRO A 66 -2.84 -13.67 11.54
N GLU A 67 -3.49 -12.87 10.71
CA GLU A 67 -3.78 -13.27 9.31
C GLU A 67 -2.49 -13.36 8.48
N VAL A 68 -1.56 -12.43 8.70
CA VAL A 68 -0.24 -12.48 8.03
C VAL A 68 0.51 -13.75 8.40
N CYS A 69 0.53 -14.11 9.69
CA CYS A 69 1.16 -15.33 10.17
C CYS A 69 0.52 -16.59 9.57
N ALA A 70 -0.82 -16.68 9.57
CA ALA A 70 -1.53 -17.82 8.99
C ALA A 70 -1.22 -17.98 7.50
N ARG A 71 -1.13 -16.87 6.76
CA ARG A 71 -0.73 -16.90 5.35
C ARG A 71 0.72 -17.33 5.17
N ALA A 72 1.64 -16.78 5.96
CA ALA A 72 3.05 -17.13 5.91
C ALA A 72 3.27 -18.64 6.14
N GLU A 73 2.55 -19.22 7.11
CA GLU A 73 2.56 -20.65 7.39
C GLU A 73 2.06 -21.48 6.19
N ALA A 74 0.91 -21.13 5.63
CA ALA A 74 0.36 -21.80 4.43
C ALA A 74 1.29 -21.72 3.21
N MET A 75 2.15 -20.70 3.19
CA MET A 75 3.14 -20.46 2.16
C MET A 75 4.49 -21.13 2.44
N GLY A 76 4.76 -21.58 3.67
CA GLY A 76 6.06 -22.10 4.08
C GLY A 76 7.17 -21.03 4.14
N ILE A 77 6.82 -19.78 4.45
CA ILE A 77 7.77 -18.65 4.57
C ILE A 77 7.61 -17.96 5.94
N PRO A 78 8.62 -17.19 6.41
CA PRO A 78 8.46 -16.35 7.59
C PRO A 78 7.42 -15.23 7.39
N PRO A 79 6.72 -14.77 8.45
CA PRO A 79 5.88 -13.58 8.37
C PRO A 79 6.70 -12.35 7.96
N GLY A 80 6.20 -11.59 6.99
CA GLY A 80 6.89 -10.42 6.47
C GLY A 80 6.28 -9.92 5.15
N PHE A 81 6.94 -8.97 4.51
CA PHE A 81 6.45 -8.35 3.28
C PHE A 81 6.22 -9.36 2.14
N ASP A 82 7.04 -10.40 2.05
CA ASP A 82 6.91 -11.47 1.06
C ASP A 82 5.54 -12.15 1.07
N VAL A 83 4.84 -12.14 2.21
CA VAL A 83 3.47 -12.66 2.35
C VAL A 83 2.50 -11.95 1.39
N PHE A 84 2.73 -10.67 1.10
CA PHE A 84 1.86 -9.87 0.23
C PHE A 84 2.22 -10.00 -1.26
N VAL A 85 3.51 -10.18 -1.57
CA VAL A 85 4.01 -10.00 -2.94
C VAL A 85 4.57 -11.25 -3.61
N ARG A 86 4.85 -12.34 -2.88
CA ARG A 86 5.55 -13.51 -3.45
C ARG A 86 4.87 -14.11 -4.68
N ASP A 87 3.53 -14.13 -4.69
CA ASP A 87 2.75 -14.71 -5.78
C ASP A 87 2.25 -13.64 -6.77
N VAL A 88 2.74 -12.40 -6.65
CA VAL A 88 2.37 -11.25 -7.50
C VAL A 88 3.41 -11.06 -8.62
N SER A 89 2.93 -10.82 -9.83
CA SER A 89 3.73 -10.52 -11.02
C SER A 89 2.95 -9.57 -11.94
N PRO A 90 3.57 -8.98 -12.97
CA PRO A 90 2.84 -8.15 -13.94
C PRO A 90 1.62 -8.83 -14.57
N GLU A 91 1.65 -10.16 -14.71
CA GLU A 91 0.58 -10.96 -15.29
C GLU A 91 -0.38 -11.56 -14.25
N ARG A 92 -0.05 -11.46 -12.96
CA ARG A 92 -0.81 -12.08 -11.86
C ARG A 92 -0.91 -11.16 -10.66
N ALA A 93 -2.10 -10.64 -10.42
CA ALA A 93 -2.43 -9.99 -9.17
C ALA A 93 -2.88 -11.01 -8.11
N ASP A 94 -2.65 -10.68 -6.84
CA ASP A 94 -3.28 -11.34 -5.71
C ASP A 94 -4.48 -10.51 -5.25
N ILE A 95 -5.68 -11.09 -5.30
CA ILE A 95 -6.94 -10.43 -4.93
C ILE A 95 -7.50 -11.17 -3.72
N ARG A 96 -7.58 -10.48 -2.59
CA ARG A 96 -8.10 -11.01 -1.33
C ARG A 96 -8.58 -9.91 -0.42
N GLU A 97 -9.41 -10.29 0.53
CA GLU A 97 -9.76 -9.48 1.68
C GLU A 97 -8.71 -9.68 2.77
N TRP A 98 -8.36 -8.59 3.43
CA TRP A 98 -7.45 -8.54 4.58
C TRP A 98 -8.10 -7.75 5.68
N THR A 99 -7.93 -8.19 6.91
CA THR A 99 -8.23 -7.34 8.06
C THR A 99 -7.08 -6.35 8.26
N TYR A 100 -7.40 -5.06 8.23
CA TYR A 100 -6.48 -3.98 8.55
C TYR A 100 -6.68 -3.48 9.97
N VAL A 101 -5.59 -3.06 10.61
CA VAL A 101 -5.59 -2.41 11.92
C VAL A 101 -5.39 -0.91 11.70
N ARG A 102 -6.42 -0.12 12.02
CA ARG A 102 -6.36 1.34 11.93
C ARG A 102 -5.41 1.91 12.99
N ARG A 103 -5.03 3.17 12.83
CA ARG A 103 -4.19 3.91 13.79
C ARG A 103 -4.73 3.91 15.23
N ASP A 104 -6.04 3.89 15.40
CA ASP A 104 -6.71 3.84 16.70
C ASP A 104 -6.84 2.42 17.29
N GLY A 105 -6.36 1.40 16.58
CA GLY A 105 -6.43 -0.01 16.96
C GLY A 105 -7.73 -0.70 16.56
N THR A 106 -8.70 0.00 15.95
CA THR A 106 -9.90 -0.64 15.42
C THR A 106 -9.60 -1.41 14.14
N HIS A 107 -10.42 -2.41 13.83
CA HIS A 107 -10.23 -3.22 12.63
C HIS A 107 -11.11 -2.73 11.47
N ALA A 108 -10.56 -2.76 10.26
CA ALA A 108 -11.27 -2.60 9.00
C ALA A 108 -11.19 -3.91 8.22
N ALA A 109 -12.28 -4.34 7.60
CA ALA A 109 -12.29 -5.45 6.64
C ALA A 109 -12.56 -4.88 5.24
#